data_AF-A0A151Z0Q8-F1
#
_entry.id   AF-A0A151Z0Q8-F1
#
_cell.length_a   1.000
_cell.length_b   1.000
_cell.length_c   1.000
_cell.angle_alpha   90.00
_cell.angle_beta   90.00
_cell.angle_gamma   90.00
#
_symmetry.space_group_name_H-M   'P 1'
#
loop_
_entity.id
_entity.type
_entity.pdbx_description
1 polymer ?
#
loop_
_entity_poly.entity_id
_entity_poly.type
_entity_poly.pdbx_seq_one_letter_code
_entity_poly.pdbx_strand_id
1 'polypeptide(L)'
;MCLSEKMLVLTRNYSWHRLIRNVMDMCWEWVEHRKYSAVEIYDVFADEDDALVFIEHYPGVVDNPALKSLFFCIFDGICYVIWKAYQTEQDYFPPMLESESDQSIELFMEKIREVDGCQEEWSERLKEYLLKNYPAGSGKKIKREELLKLI
;
A
#
# COMPACT_ATOMS: atom_id res chain seq x y z
N MET A 1 1.94 -3.67 -0.03
CA MET A 1 2.81 -3.07 -1.06
C MET A 1 2.86 -3.84 -2.38
N CYS A 2 3.54 -4.97 -2.54
CA CYS A 2 3.69 -5.62 -3.87
C CYS A 2 2.36 -5.94 -4.54
N LEU A 3 1.43 -6.54 -3.79
CA LEU A 3 0.12 -6.88 -4.33
C LEU A 3 -0.70 -5.62 -4.65
N SER A 4 -0.71 -4.62 -3.76
CA SER A 4 -1.33 -3.31 -4.01
C SER A 4 -0.77 -2.62 -5.26
N GLU A 5 0.55 -2.65 -5.45
CA GLU A 5 1.26 -2.13 -6.62
C GLU A 5 0.85 -2.86 -7.91
N LYS A 6 0.68 -4.18 -7.85
CA LYS A 6 0.20 -4.99 -8.97
C LYS A 6 -1.24 -4.63 -9.33
N MET A 7 -2.10 -4.46 -8.32
CA MET A 7 -3.51 -4.08 -8.48
C MET A 7 -3.68 -2.65 -8.99
N LEU A 8 -2.77 -1.74 -8.64
CA LEU A 8 -2.77 -0.36 -9.11
C LEU A 8 -2.78 -0.25 -10.64
N VAL A 9 -2.25 -1.23 -11.37
CA VAL A 9 -2.29 -1.28 -12.84
C VAL A 9 -3.71 -1.22 -13.39
N LEU A 10 -4.68 -1.81 -12.70
CA LEU A 10 -6.10 -1.84 -13.09
C LEU A 10 -6.74 -0.45 -13.03
N THR A 11 -6.08 0.50 -12.37
CA THR A 11 -6.62 1.84 -12.15
C THR A 11 -6.11 2.88 -13.16
N ARG A 12 -5.22 2.50 -14.10
CA ARG A 12 -4.51 3.43 -15.01
C ARG A 12 -5.39 4.39 -15.81
N ASN A 13 -6.64 4.00 -16.07
CA ASN A 13 -7.58 4.80 -16.86
C ASN A 13 -8.41 5.77 -16.02
N TYR A 14 -8.30 5.77 -14.69
CA TYR A 14 -9.01 6.70 -13.82
C TYR A 14 -8.17 7.94 -13.53
N SER A 15 -8.83 9.10 -13.42
CA SER A 15 -8.18 10.39 -13.19
C SER A 15 -7.34 10.42 -11.90
N TRP A 16 -7.81 9.74 -10.85
CA TRP A 16 -7.17 9.64 -9.54
C TRP A 16 -5.98 8.68 -9.49
N HIS A 17 -5.69 7.94 -10.57
CA HIS A 17 -4.56 7.01 -10.63
C HIS A 17 -3.24 7.67 -10.25
N ARG A 18 -3.03 8.91 -10.72
CA ARG A 18 -1.79 9.67 -10.48
C ARG A 18 -1.57 9.98 -9.00
N LEU A 19 -2.65 10.28 -8.27
CA LEU A 19 -2.59 10.55 -6.83
C LEU A 19 -2.09 9.31 -6.07
N ILE A 20 -2.74 8.17 -6.31
CA ILE A 20 -2.35 6.91 -5.66
C ILE A 20 -0.95 6.47 -6.08
N ARG A 21 -0.60 6.60 -7.37
CA ARG A 21 0.75 6.29 -7.87
C ARG A 21 1.82 7.10 -7.15
N ASN A 22 1.60 8.41 -6.97
CA ASN A 22 2.56 9.28 -6.29
C ASN A 22 2.83 8.81 -4.86
N VAL A 23 1.77 8.59 -4.07
CA VAL A 23 1.91 8.11 -2.68
C VAL A 23 2.55 6.72 -2.63
N MET A 24 2.13 5.80 -3.52
CA MET A 24 2.72 4.46 -3.61
C MET A 24 4.22 4.51 -3.96
N ASP A 25 4.66 5.43 -4.82
CA ASP A 25 6.10 5.64 -5.10
C ASP A 25 6.84 6.16 -3.87
N MET A 26 6.27 7.11 -3.12
CA MET A 26 6.87 7.58 -1.87
C MET A 26 6.97 6.46 -0.81
N CYS A 27 5.94 5.61 -0.69
CA CYS A 27 5.97 4.42 0.15
C CYS A 27 7.08 3.46 -0.26
N TRP A 28 7.29 3.22 -1.55
CA TRP A 28 8.39 2.37 -2.04
C TRP A 28 9.76 2.97 -1.74
N GLU A 29 9.94 4.27 -1.99
CA GLU A 29 11.18 4.99 -1.67
C GLU A 29 11.48 4.98 -0.16
N TRP A 30 10.45 4.98 0.68
CA TRP A 30 10.62 4.72 2.12
C TRP A 30 11.06 3.28 2.39
N VAL A 31 10.39 2.28 1.81
CA VAL A 31 10.73 0.84 1.99
C VAL A 31 12.17 0.53 1.57
N GLU A 32 12.61 1.03 0.42
CA GLU A 32 13.91 0.70 -0.15
C GLU A 32 15.05 1.55 0.44
N HIS A 33 14.77 2.82 0.71
CA HIS A 33 15.82 3.81 0.96
C HIS A 33 15.61 4.67 2.19
N ARG A 34 14.44 4.60 2.84
CA ARG A 34 14.05 5.52 3.93
C ARG A 34 14.18 6.99 3.49
N LYS A 35 13.84 7.27 2.22
CA LYS A 35 14.09 8.56 1.58
C LYS A 35 13.17 9.67 2.10
N TYR A 36 11.88 9.37 2.24
CA TYR A 36 10.87 10.28 2.79
C TYR A 36 10.63 9.92 4.25
N SER A 37 10.27 10.88 5.09
CA SER A 37 9.78 10.61 6.45
C SER A 37 8.31 10.19 6.44
N ALA A 38 7.86 9.59 7.54
CA ALA A 38 6.46 9.22 7.74
C ALA A 38 5.51 10.42 7.56
N VAL A 39 5.91 11.60 8.06
CA VAL A 39 5.16 12.85 7.96
C VAL A 39 5.06 13.32 6.51
N GLU A 40 6.17 13.35 5.76
CA GLU A 40 6.15 13.76 4.35
C GLU A 40 5.24 12.88 3.50
N ILE A 41 5.19 11.56 3.76
CA ILE A 41 4.28 10.66 3.04
C ILE A 41 2.83 10.93 3.45
N TYR A 42 2.57 11.13 4.75
CA TYR A 42 1.23 11.39 5.26
C TYR A 42 0.66 12.72 4.77
N ASP A 43 1.47 13.78 4.71
CA ASP A 43 1.05 15.10 4.23
C ASP A 43 0.55 15.03 2.77
N VAL A 44 1.20 14.23 1.92
CA VAL A 44 0.74 14.00 0.53
C VAL A 44 -0.48 13.07 0.49
N PHE A 45 -0.54 12.08 1.38
CA PHE A 45 -1.66 11.13 1.45
C PHE A 45 -2.97 11.77 1.94
N ALA A 46 -2.88 12.69 2.90
CA ALA A 46 -3.99 13.37 3.56
C ALA A 46 -4.12 14.84 3.14
N ASP A 47 -3.53 15.22 2.01
CA ASP A 47 -3.59 16.58 1.45
C ASP A 47 -5.05 17.07 1.36
N GLU A 48 -5.36 18.25 1.90
CA GLU A 48 -6.76 18.68 2.06
C GLU A 48 -7.52 18.82 0.73
N ASP A 49 -6.82 19.11 -0.37
CA ASP A 49 -7.43 19.27 -1.70
C ASP A 49 -7.55 17.92 -2.44
N ASP A 50 -6.57 17.02 -2.27
CA ASP A 50 -6.44 15.77 -3.02
C ASP A 50 -6.35 14.50 -2.14
N ALA A 51 -6.88 14.53 -0.92
CA ALA A 51 -6.75 13.43 0.04
C ALA A 51 -7.23 12.11 -0.57
N LEU A 52 -6.41 11.06 -0.42
CA LEU A 52 -6.70 9.76 -1.01
C LEU A 52 -8.04 9.19 -0.51
N VAL A 53 -8.43 9.50 0.73
CA VAL A 53 -9.71 9.08 1.31
C VAL A 53 -10.92 9.58 0.50
N PHE A 54 -10.82 10.71 -0.20
CA PHE A 54 -11.94 11.24 -0.97
C PHE A 54 -12.23 10.45 -2.25
N ILE A 55 -11.29 9.63 -2.74
CA ILE A 55 -11.44 8.84 -3.96
C ILE A 55 -12.65 7.89 -3.88
N GLU A 56 -13.01 7.39 -2.69
CA GLU A 56 -14.17 6.50 -2.52
C GLU A 56 -15.51 7.17 -2.91
N HIS A 57 -15.55 8.51 -2.93
CA HIS A 57 -16.72 9.33 -3.25
C HIS A 57 -16.74 9.78 -4.71
N TYR A 58 -15.72 9.45 -5.50
CA TYR A 58 -15.64 9.93 -6.89
C TYR A 58 -16.70 9.25 -7.76
N PRO A 59 -17.24 9.96 -8.78
CA PRO A 59 -18.16 9.38 -9.74
C PRO A 59 -17.56 8.12 -10.39
N GLY A 60 -18.33 7.03 -10.38
CA GLY A 60 -17.90 5.73 -10.90
C GLY A 60 -17.14 4.85 -9.90
N VAL A 61 -16.60 5.40 -8.80
CA VAL A 61 -16.08 4.60 -7.67
C VAL A 61 -17.21 4.31 -6.68
N VAL A 62 -17.98 5.34 -6.30
CA VAL A 62 -19.05 5.24 -5.30
C VAL A 62 -20.13 4.21 -5.69
N ASP A 63 -20.45 4.12 -6.99
CA ASP A 63 -21.47 3.22 -7.53
C ASP A 63 -20.93 1.87 -8.02
N ASN A 64 -19.62 1.62 -7.90
CA ASN A 64 -18.96 0.41 -8.39
C ASN A 64 -18.28 -0.33 -7.24
N PRO A 65 -18.97 -1.32 -6.62
CA PRO A 65 -18.43 -2.08 -5.50
C PRO A 65 -17.07 -2.73 -5.79
N ALA A 66 -16.88 -3.27 -7.00
CA ALA A 66 -15.62 -3.91 -7.37
C ALA A 66 -14.46 -2.90 -7.44
N LEU A 67 -14.70 -1.72 -8.02
CA LEU A 67 -13.70 -0.65 -8.06
C LEU A 67 -13.42 -0.08 -6.67
N LYS A 68 -14.45 0.04 -5.83
CA LYS A 68 -14.32 0.47 -4.43
C LYS A 68 -13.49 -0.53 -3.61
N SER A 69 -13.73 -1.84 -3.76
CA SER A 69 -12.92 -2.89 -3.13
C SER A 69 -11.46 -2.87 -3.62
N LEU A 70 -11.24 -2.71 -4.92
CA LEU A 70 -9.91 -2.56 -5.50
C LEU A 70 -9.19 -1.34 -4.91
N PHE A 71 -9.87 -0.19 -4.84
CA PHE A 71 -9.34 1.03 -4.25
C PHE A 71 -8.94 0.80 -2.78
N PHE A 72 -9.82 0.22 -1.95
CA PHE A 72 -9.51 -0.04 -0.55
C PHE A 72 -8.35 -1.01 -0.36
N CYS A 73 -8.19 -2.02 -1.20
CA CYS A 73 -6.99 -2.88 -1.14
C CYS A 73 -5.72 -2.07 -1.36
N ILE A 74 -5.72 -1.12 -2.28
CA ILE A 74 -4.56 -0.27 -2.54
C ILE A 74 -4.33 0.70 -1.37
N PHE A 75 -5.42 1.31 -0.89
CA PHE A 75 -5.42 2.25 0.24
C PHE A 75 -4.90 1.60 1.52
N ASP A 76 -5.42 0.43 1.92
CA ASP A 76 -4.98 -0.33 3.10
C ASP A 76 -3.47 -0.64 3.02
N GLY A 77 -2.99 -1.00 1.82
CA GLY A 77 -1.57 -1.26 1.58
C GLY A 77 -0.67 -0.03 1.77
N ILE A 78 -1.17 1.16 1.44
CA ILE A 78 -0.50 2.44 1.66
C ILE A 78 -0.54 2.80 3.15
N CYS A 79 -1.71 2.76 3.79
CA CYS A 79 -1.89 3.06 5.21
C CYS A 79 -0.96 2.21 6.09
N TYR A 80 -0.85 0.90 5.79
CA TYR A 80 0.04 0.01 6.52
C TYR A 80 1.52 0.45 6.43
N VAL A 81 1.98 0.94 5.27
CA VAL A 81 3.35 1.45 5.15
C VAL A 81 3.54 2.75 5.90
N ILE A 82 2.60 3.68 5.79
CA ILE A 82 2.68 4.95 6.52
C ILE A 82 2.68 4.66 8.03
N TRP A 83 1.82 3.78 8.51
CA TRP A 83 1.80 3.32 9.90
C TRP A 83 3.15 2.71 10.34
N LYS A 84 3.74 1.83 9.53
CA LYS A 84 5.09 1.28 9.81
C LYS A 84 6.17 2.35 9.81
N ALA A 85 6.06 3.37 8.97
CA ALA A 85 6.97 4.51 8.97
C ALA A 85 6.85 5.30 10.29
N TYR A 86 5.63 5.64 10.71
CA TYR A 86 5.39 6.30 12.00
C TYR A 86 5.91 5.46 13.17
N GLN A 87 5.62 4.16 13.21
CA GLN A 87 6.12 3.26 14.26
C GLN A 87 7.65 3.24 14.35
N THR A 88 8.35 3.52 13.24
CA THR A 88 9.81 3.53 13.19
C THR A 88 10.39 4.89 13.60
N GLU A 89 9.67 5.98 13.34
CA GLU A 89 10.22 7.34 13.35
C GLU A 89 9.62 8.26 14.42
N GLN A 90 8.45 7.92 14.94
CA GLN A 90 7.63 8.81 15.77
C GLN A 90 7.02 8.07 16.97
N ASP A 91 6.73 8.83 18.02
CA ASP A 91 6.07 8.33 19.24
C ASP A 91 4.54 8.57 19.23
N TYR A 92 3.99 9.00 18.10
CA TYR A 92 2.56 9.27 17.94
C TYR A 92 2.10 8.85 16.54
N PHE A 93 0.78 8.67 16.40
CA PHE A 93 0.13 8.37 15.12
C PHE A 93 -0.91 9.44 14.82
N PRO A 94 -1.11 9.82 13.54
CA PRO A 94 -2.30 10.54 13.11
C PRO A 94 -3.57 9.71 13.40
N PRO A 95 -4.72 10.34 13.69
CA PRO A 95 -5.96 9.63 14.02
C PRO A 95 -6.39 8.56 13.01
N MET A 96 -6.13 8.80 11.71
CA MET A 96 -6.47 7.85 10.64
C MET A 96 -5.68 6.53 10.71
N LEU A 97 -4.52 6.54 11.37
CA LEU A 97 -3.63 5.37 11.49
C LEU A 97 -3.69 4.72 12.87
N GLU A 98 -4.46 5.25 13.82
CA GLU A 98 -4.54 4.69 15.19
C GLU A 98 -5.13 3.28 15.22
N SER A 99 -6.00 2.95 14.27
CA SER A 99 -6.57 1.60 14.12
C SER A 99 -5.66 0.64 13.36
N GLU A 100 -4.58 1.12 12.74
CA GLU A 100 -3.68 0.26 11.98
C GLU A 100 -2.83 -0.61 12.91
N SER A 101 -2.65 -1.87 12.51
CA SER A 101 -1.86 -2.83 13.25
C SER A 101 -1.34 -3.93 12.33
N ASP A 102 -0.54 -4.85 12.87
CA ASP A 102 -0.14 -6.04 12.10
C ASP A 102 -1.33 -6.94 11.72
N GLN A 103 -2.47 -6.83 12.42
CA GLN A 103 -3.71 -7.53 12.04
C GLN A 103 -4.35 -6.96 10.76
N SER A 104 -4.03 -5.71 10.39
CA SER A 104 -4.48 -5.11 9.12
C SER A 104 -4.02 -5.92 7.90
N ILE A 105 -2.90 -6.66 8.02
CA ILE A 105 -2.43 -7.55 6.95
C ILE A 105 -3.44 -8.68 6.70
N GLU A 106 -4.04 -9.26 7.73
CA GLU A 106 -4.97 -10.38 7.59
C GLU A 106 -6.22 -9.93 6.83
N LEU A 107 -6.81 -8.80 7.26
CA LEU A 107 -7.94 -8.18 6.56
C LEU A 107 -7.60 -7.81 5.11
N PHE A 108 -6.42 -7.24 4.87
CA PHE A 108 -5.95 -6.93 3.53
C PHE A 108 -5.86 -8.19 2.66
N MET A 109 -5.33 -9.30 3.21
CA MET A 109 -5.19 -10.57 2.51
C MET A 109 -6.56 -11.19 2.17
N GLU A 110 -7.56 -11.04 3.03
CA GLU A 110 -8.93 -11.47 2.73
C GLU A 110 -9.52 -10.65 1.58
N LYS A 111 -9.45 -9.32 1.66
CA LYS A 111 -10.00 -8.42 0.63
C LYS A 111 -9.33 -8.61 -0.73
N ILE A 112 -8.01 -8.73 -0.78
CA ILE A 112 -7.28 -8.75 -2.05
C ILE A 112 -7.49 -10.04 -2.84
N ARG A 113 -7.86 -11.15 -2.18
CA ARG A 113 -8.25 -12.40 -2.85
C ARG A 113 -9.53 -12.27 -3.66
N GLU A 114 -10.39 -11.31 -3.31
CA GLU A 114 -11.64 -11.05 -4.02
C GLU A 114 -11.45 -10.12 -5.22
N VAL A 115 -10.28 -9.50 -5.36
CA VAL A 115 -9.98 -8.60 -6.48
C VAL A 115 -9.61 -9.41 -7.73
N ASP A 116 -10.34 -9.16 -8.82
CA ASP A 116 -10.08 -9.81 -10.09
C ASP A 116 -8.65 -9.55 -10.59
N GLY A 117 -7.99 -10.61 -11.05
CA GLY A 117 -6.59 -10.58 -11.46
C GLY A 117 -5.56 -10.77 -10.33
N CYS A 118 -5.96 -10.83 -9.05
CA CYS A 118 -5.05 -11.24 -7.99
C CYS A 118 -4.94 -12.78 -7.93
N GLN A 119 -3.71 -13.30 -7.94
CA GLN A 119 -3.46 -14.73 -7.79
C GLN A 119 -3.06 -15.05 -6.35
N GLU A 120 -3.71 -16.04 -5.74
CA GLU A 120 -3.44 -16.44 -4.35
C GLU A 120 -1.96 -16.80 -4.12
N GLU A 121 -1.36 -17.49 -5.10
CA GLU A 121 0.04 -17.92 -5.08
C GLU A 121 1.06 -16.78 -4.99
N TRP A 122 0.69 -15.55 -5.40
CA TRP A 122 1.59 -14.40 -5.32
C TRP A 122 1.97 -14.08 -3.88
N SER A 123 1.02 -14.18 -2.97
CA SER A 123 1.25 -13.88 -1.55
C SER A 123 2.22 -14.87 -0.91
N GLU A 124 2.07 -16.15 -1.23
CA GLU A 124 2.93 -17.23 -0.77
C GLU A 124 4.34 -17.08 -1.34
N ARG A 125 4.48 -16.87 -2.66
CA ARG A 125 5.77 -16.65 -3.31
C ARG A 125 6.53 -15.47 -2.72
N LEU A 126 5.84 -14.35 -2.51
CA LEU A 126 6.44 -13.16 -1.89
C LEU A 126 6.90 -13.46 -0.46
N LYS A 127 6.05 -14.12 0.35
CA LYS A 127 6.38 -14.48 1.74
C LYS A 127 7.60 -15.39 1.80
N GLU A 128 7.63 -16.46 1.02
CA GLU A 128 8.76 -17.39 0.96
C GLU A 128 10.05 -16.70 0.53
N TYR A 129 9.97 -15.84 -0.50
CA TYR A 129 11.13 -15.09 -0.98
C TYR A 129 11.67 -14.12 0.08
N LEU A 130 10.78 -13.40 0.78
CA LEU A 130 11.16 -12.46 1.84
C LEU A 130 11.81 -13.19 3.02
N LEU A 131 11.23 -14.30 3.50
CA LEU A 131 11.78 -15.08 4.60
C LEU A 131 13.16 -15.65 4.26
N LYS A 132 13.37 -16.09 3.01
CA LYS A 132 14.63 -16.68 2.55
C LYS A 132 15.72 -15.63 2.32
N ASN A 133 15.39 -14.49 1.72
CA ASN A 133 16.37 -13.53 1.22
C ASN A 133 16.58 -12.32 2.12
N TYR A 134 15.56 -11.96 2.91
CA TYR A 134 15.50 -10.80 3.79
C TYR A 134 15.09 -11.19 5.22
N PRO A 135 15.80 -12.13 5.89
CA PRO A 135 15.45 -12.50 7.26
C PRO A 135 15.59 -11.30 8.21
N ALA A 136 14.77 -11.29 9.25
CA ALA A 136 14.76 -10.22 10.25
C ALA A 136 16.17 -9.99 10.83
N GLY A 137 16.57 -8.72 10.93
CA GLY A 137 17.90 -8.32 11.41
C GLY A 137 19.05 -8.49 10.41
N SER A 138 18.80 -8.94 9.17
CA SER A 138 19.86 -9.12 8.16
C SER A 138 20.48 -7.83 7.64
N GLY A 139 19.86 -6.67 7.88
CA GLY A 139 20.28 -5.37 7.35
C GLY A 139 20.18 -5.23 5.83
N LYS A 140 19.69 -6.26 5.12
CA LYS A 140 19.48 -6.23 3.68
C LYS A 140 18.33 -5.31 3.33
N LYS A 141 18.55 -4.43 2.37
CA LYS A 141 17.52 -3.52 1.85
C LYS A 141 16.66 -4.24 0.82
N ILE A 142 15.35 -4.25 1.06
CA ILE A 142 14.36 -4.74 0.11
C ILE A 142 14.48 -3.95 -1.19
N LYS A 143 14.28 -4.63 -2.33
CA LYS A 143 14.20 -3.99 -3.64
C LYS A 143 12.85 -4.27 -4.30
N ARG A 144 12.12 -3.21 -4.64
CA ARG A 144 10.82 -3.24 -5.32
C ARG A 144 10.88 -4.09 -6.58
N GLU A 145 11.86 -3.85 -7.45
CA GLU A 145 11.99 -4.55 -8.72
C GLU A 145 12.17 -6.07 -8.57
N GLU A 146 12.85 -6.52 -7.51
CA GLU A 146 13.02 -7.95 -7.25
C GLU A 146 11.70 -8.59 -6.85
N LEU A 147 10.93 -7.93 -5.97
CA LEU A 147 9.66 -8.44 -5.50
C LEU A 147 8.59 -8.45 -6.60
N LEU A 148 8.55 -7.41 -7.43
CA LEU A 148 7.58 -7.33 -8.52
C LEU A 148 7.85 -8.34 -9.65
N LYS A 149 9.06 -8.87 -9.78
CA LYS A 149 9.35 -9.96 -10.74
C LYS A 149 8.75 -11.31 -10.32
N LEU A 150 8.31 -11.44 -9.07
CA LEU A 150 7.72 -12.67 -8.55
C LEU A 150 6.22 -12.80 -8.84
N ILE A 151 5.58 -11.71 -9.29
CA ILE A 151 4.11 -11.57 -9.41
C ILE A 151 3.67 -10.89 -10.71
#